data_AF-A0A5J5FY61-F1
#
_entry.id   AF-A0A5J5FY61-F1
#
_cell.length_a   1.000
_cell.length_b   1.000
_cell.length_c   1.000
_cell.angle_alpha   90.00
_cell.angle_beta   90.00
_cell.angle_gamma   90.00
#
_symmetry.space_group_name_H-M   'P 1'
#
loop_
_entity.id
_entity.type
_entity.pdbx_description
1 polymer ?
#
loop_
_entity_poly.entity_id
_entity_poly.type
_entity_poly.pdbx_seq_one_letter_code
_entity_poly.pdbx_strand_id
1 'polypeptide(L)'
;MLHPDPIGLAGGLNLYQYAPNPLGWVDPFGLSSCTLGRNMGARTGDGMANHHLIPEELMKDRNFKSIFERLKKIGWDGDGASNGTFLPGSKDLASTMGIPGHWSNHNQYTGEIRNKLSQLASQANRLSDTQLALGVKEIQDWARKRLANNLFRVDPNTGRLL
;
A
#
# COMPACT_ATOMS: atom_id res chain seq x y z
N MET A 1 14.73 32.87 11.42
CA MET A 1 13.40 32.41 10.98
C MET A 1 13.42 32.29 9.47
N LEU A 2 13.29 31.08 8.94
CA LEU A 2 12.79 30.85 7.59
C LEU A 2 11.88 29.62 7.68
N HIS A 3 10.59 29.91 7.63
CA HIS A 3 9.50 28.97 7.49
C HIS A 3 9.56 28.40 6.06
N PRO A 4 9.56 27.08 5.84
CA PRO A 4 9.13 26.54 4.57
C PRO A 4 7.60 26.53 4.55
N ASP A 5 7.01 27.42 3.77
CA ASP A 5 5.58 27.47 3.43
C ASP A 5 5.19 26.35 2.43
N PRO A 6 3.89 26.05 2.31
CA PRO A 6 3.36 24.68 2.40
C PRO A 6 2.95 24.06 1.05
N ILE A 7 2.79 22.73 1.08
CA ILE A 7 1.88 21.91 0.25
C ILE A 7 1.58 22.50 -1.13
N GLY A 8 2.36 22.03 -2.12
CA GLY A 8 1.93 22.02 -3.50
C GLY A 8 0.78 21.02 -3.67
N LEU A 9 -0.45 21.50 -3.55
CA LEU A 9 -1.66 20.88 -4.11
C LEU A 9 -1.55 20.86 -5.64
N ALA A 10 -0.60 20.09 -6.17
CA ALA A 10 -0.73 19.54 -7.50
C ALA A 10 -1.66 18.34 -7.34
N GLY A 11 -2.95 18.57 -7.60
CA GLY A 11 -3.91 17.51 -7.90
C GLY A 11 -3.37 16.73 -9.10
N GLY A 12 -2.52 15.74 -8.81
CA GLY A 12 -2.09 14.75 -9.78
C GLY A 12 -3.32 14.01 -10.25
N LEU A 13 -3.39 13.78 -11.56
CA LEU A 13 -4.48 13.10 -12.26
C LEU A 13 -5.02 11.92 -11.44
N ASN A 14 -6.21 12.10 -10.88
CA ASN A 14 -7.06 10.98 -10.45
C ASN A 14 -7.52 10.25 -11.70
N LEU A 15 -6.67 9.37 -12.23
CA LEU A 15 -7.03 8.40 -13.26
C LEU A 15 -7.83 7.24 -12.64
N TYR A 16 -8.80 7.55 -11.77
CA TYR A 16 -9.81 6.58 -11.32
C TYR A 16 -10.85 6.43 -12.43
N GLN A 17 -10.42 5.80 -13.53
CA GLN A 17 -11.37 5.31 -14.51
C GLN A 17 -12.14 4.15 -13.87
N TYR A 18 -13.43 4.35 -13.62
CA TYR A 18 -14.34 3.25 -13.31
C TYR A 18 -14.35 2.29 -14.50
N ALA A 19 -13.75 1.11 -14.34
CA ALA A 19 -13.87 0.02 -15.29
C ALA A 19 -15.00 -0.94 -14.85
N PRO A 20 -15.86 -1.39 -15.76
CA PRO A 20 -17.05 -2.16 -15.43
C PRO A 20 -16.71 -3.61 -15.02
N ASN A 21 -17.27 -4.01 -13.88
CA ASN A 21 -17.58 -5.36 -13.38
C ASN A 21 -16.63 -6.54 -13.74
N PRO A 22 -15.77 -7.01 -12.82
CA PRO A 22 -15.01 -8.24 -13.00
C PRO A 22 -15.67 -9.41 -12.25
N LEU A 23 -16.62 -10.10 -12.90
CA LEU A 23 -16.92 -11.49 -12.56
C LEU A 23 -15.97 -12.39 -13.35
N GLY A 24 -14.96 -12.94 -12.68
CA GLY A 24 -14.11 -13.95 -13.30
C GLY A 24 -12.87 -14.28 -12.50
N TRP A 25 -12.95 -15.42 -11.80
CA TRP A 25 -11.89 -16.19 -11.14
C TRP A 25 -11.55 -15.74 -9.71
N VAL A 26 -12.23 -16.40 -8.76
CA VAL A 26 -12.00 -16.33 -7.32
C VAL A 26 -10.78 -17.20 -6.98
N ASP A 27 -9.74 -16.61 -6.41
CA ASP A 27 -8.66 -17.33 -5.72
C ASP A 27 -9.19 -17.85 -4.36
N PRO A 28 -9.27 -19.18 -4.13
CA PRO A 28 -9.85 -19.74 -2.91
C PRO A 28 -9.02 -19.53 -1.64
N PHE A 29 -7.78 -19.02 -1.71
CA PHE A 29 -6.86 -19.01 -0.56
C PHE A 29 -6.61 -17.64 0.10
N GLY A 30 -7.19 -16.55 -0.42
CA GLY A 30 -7.25 -15.27 0.29
C GLY A 30 -5.89 -14.66 0.67
N LEU A 31 -4.80 -15.00 -0.03
CA LEU A 31 -3.47 -14.43 0.18
C LEU A 31 -3.28 -13.07 -0.52
N SER A 32 -4.27 -12.65 -1.31
CA SER A 32 -4.39 -11.30 -1.85
C SER A 32 -5.83 -10.80 -1.59
N SER A 33 -6.00 -9.56 -1.12
CA SER A 33 -7.35 -9.01 -0.91
C SER A 33 -8.05 -8.86 -2.26
N CYS A 34 -9.05 -9.71 -2.52
CA CYS A 34 -9.90 -9.63 -3.71
C CYS A 34 -10.58 -8.25 -3.83
N THR A 35 -10.93 -7.63 -2.69
CA THR A 35 -11.50 -6.28 -2.63
C THR A 35 -10.49 -5.25 -3.12
N LEU A 36 -9.25 -5.31 -2.63
CA LEU A 36 -8.17 -4.44 -3.10
C LEU A 36 -7.96 -4.59 -4.61
N GLY A 37 -7.83 -5.83 -5.10
CA GLY A 37 -7.62 -6.10 -6.52
C GLY A 37 -8.74 -5.53 -7.39
N ARG A 38 -10.01 -5.69 -6.97
CA ARG A 38 -11.15 -5.10 -7.66
C ARG A 38 -11.07 -3.57 -7.69
N ASN A 39 -10.79 -2.95 -6.55
CA ASN A 39 -10.70 -1.50 -6.43
C ASN A 39 -9.55 -0.91 -7.25
N MET A 40 -8.46 -1.66 -7.42
CA MET A 40 -7.32 -1.29 -8.25
C MET A 40 -7.49 -1.58 -9.75
N GLY A 41 -8.51 -2.35 -10.14
CA GLY A 41 -8.68 -2.78 -11.53
C GLY A 41 -7.72 -3.90 -11.95
N ALA A 42 -7.50 -4.89 -11.09
CA ALA A 42 -6.69 -6.07 -11.38
C ALA A 42 -7.15 -6.78 -12.67
N ARG A 43 -6.20 -7.24 -13.49
CA ARG A 43 -6.48 -7.92 -14.76
C ARG A 43 -6.19 -9.41 -14.62
N THR A 44 -7.12 -10.25 -15.06
CA THR A 44 -6.90 -11.69 -15.07
C THR A 44 -5.82 -12.05 -16.11
N GLY A 45 -4.82 -12.83 -15.69
CA GLY A 45 -3.80 -13.38 -16.58
C GLY A 45 -2.61 -12.46 -16.88
N ASP A 46 -2.49 -11.30 -16.25
CA ASP A 46 -1.33 -10.40 -16.41
C ASP A 46 -0.11 -10.81 -15.55
N GLY A 47 -0.28 -11.81 -14.68
CA GLY A 47 0.77 -12.32 -13.80
C GLY A 47 1.05 -11.42 -12.59
N MET A 48 0.25 -10.37 -12.37
CA MET A 48 0.41 -9.45 -11.24
C MET A 48 -0.36 -9.92 -10.01
N ALA A 49 0.16 -9.56 -8.85
CA ALA A 49 -0.42 -9.82 -7.53
C ALA A 49 -0.74 -8.49 -6.83
N ASN A 50 -1.87 -8.47 -6.12
CA ASN A 50 -2.29 -7.31 -5.33
C ASN A 50 -1.43 -7.21 -4.07
N HIS A 51 -0.93 -6.01 -3.76
CA HIS A 51 -0.11 -5.75 -2.58
C HIS A 51 -0.61 -4.51 -1.84
N HIS A 52 -0.90 -4.63 -0.53
CA HIS A 52 -1.24 -3.47 0.29
C HIS A 52 0.02 -2.69 0.68
N LEU A 53 0.00 -1.37 0.44
CA LEU A 53 1.07 -0.47 0.86
C LEU A 53 1.14 -0.36 2.38
N ILE A 54 -0.02 -0.18 3.03
CA ILE A 54 -0.18 -0.36 4.46
C ILE A 54 -0.78 -1.75 4.71
N PRO A 55 0.01 -2.71 5.24
CA PRO A 55 -0.44 -4.08 5.47
C PRO A 55 -1.70 -4.16 6.34
N GLU A 56 -2.58 -5.11 6.00
CA GLU A 56 -3.82 -5.34 6.74
C GLU A 56 -3.60 -5.67 8.21
N GLU A 57 -2.51 -6.38 8.54
CA GLU A 57 -2.12 -6.63 9.93
C GLU A 57 -1.89 -5.34 10.73
N LEU A 58 -1.33 -4.29 10.10
CA LEU A 58 -1.09 -3.00 10.76
C LEU A 58 -2.38 -2.19 10.85
N MET A 59 -3.26 -2.30 9.85
CA MET A 59 -4.59 -1.68 9.88
C MET A 59 -5.46 -2.24 11.03
N LYS A 60 -5.26 -3.52 11.37
CA LYS A 60 -5.98 -4.23 12.44
C LYS A 60 -5.28 -4.19 13.81
N ASP A 61 -4.03 -3.71 13.86
CA ASP A 61 -3.25 -3.62 15.10
C ASP A 61 -3.88 -2.60 16.07
N ARG A 62 -4.01 -3.00 17.34
CA ARG A 62 -4.59 -2.15 18.41
C ARG A 62 -3.81 -0.86 18.61
N ASN A 63 -2.49 -0.87 18.36
CA ASN A 63 -1.64 0.31 18.50
C ASN A 63 -1.94 1.39 17.45
N PHE A 64 -2.47 1.01 16.28
CA PHE A 64 -2.80 1.93 15.20
C PHE A 64 -4.31 2.12 14.99
N LYS A 65 -5.13 1.40 15.76
CA LYS A 65 -6.61 1.43 15.68
C LYS A 65 -7.16 2.86 15.67
N SER A 66 -6.69 3.73 16.56
CA SER A 66 -7.19 5.10 16.68
C SER A 66 -6.93 5.94 15.42
N ILE A 67 -5.79 5.73 14.75
CA ILE A 67 -5.46 6.41 13.48
C ILE A 67 -6.45 5.95 12.41
N PHE A 68 -6.58 4.63 12.20
CA PHE A 68 -7.42 4.12 11.12
C PHE A 68 -8.92 4.36 11.35
N GLU A 69 -9.39 4.40 12.59
CA GLU A 69 -10.77 4.82 12.88
C GLU A 69 -11.02 6.28 12.50
N ARG A 70 -10.07 7.18 12.77
CA ARG A 70 -10.15 8.59 12.35
C ARG A 70 -10.12 8.73 10.83
N LEU A 71 -9.23 8.00 10.17
CA LEU A 71 -9.14 8.01 8.71
C LEU A 71 -10.42 7.47 8.04
N LYS A 72 -11.01 6.39 8.56
CA LYS A 72 -12.28 5.85 8.04
C LYS A 72 -13.44 6.86 8.12
N LYS A 73 -13.48 7.70 9.17
CA LYS A 73 -14.50 8.76 9.31
C LYS A 73 -14.45 9.81 8.20
N ILE A 74 -13.28 9.99 7.58
CA ILE A 74 -13.08 10.92 6.47
C ILE A 74 -12.96 10.20 5.11
N GLY A 75 -13.40 8.94 5.03
CA GLY A 75 -13.51 8.20 3.77
C GLY A 75 -12.25 7.46 3.34
N TRP A 76 -11.26 7.29 4.21
CA TRP A 76 -10.13 6.42 3.91
C TRP A 76 -10.56 4.95 3.91
N ASP A 77 -10.21 4.24 2.83
CA ASP A 77 -10.48 2.82 2.64
C ASP A 77 -9.16 2.04 2.59
N GLY A 78 -9.03 1.05 3.46
CA GLY A 78 -7.84 0.20 3.55
C GLY A 78 -7.69 -0.75 2.35
N ASP A 79 -8.79 -1.09 1.69
CA ASP A 79 -8.80 -1.82 0.42
C ASP A 79 -8.97 -0.87 -0.78
N GLY A 80 -8.93 0.45 -0.54
CA GLY A 80 -8.97 1.45 -1.60
C GLY A 80 -7.71 1.38 -2.45
N ALA A 81 -7.82 1.69 -3.74
CA ALA A 81 -6.69 1.65 -4.68
C ALA A 81 -5.51 2.54 -4.25
N SER A 82 -5.74 3.59 -3.47
CA SER A 82 -4.69 4.43 -2.89
C SER A 82 -3.74 3.65 -1.98
N ASN A 83 -4.23 2.61 -1.31
CA ASN A 83 -3.47 1.70 -0.46
C ASN A 83 -2.93 0.47 -1.21
N GLY A 84 -3.05 0.43 -2.53
CA GLY A 84 -2.66 -0.70 -3.35
C GLY A 84 -1.47 -0.42 -4.27
N THR A 85 -0.77 -1.49 -4.62
CA THR A 85 0.14 -1.56 -5.77
C THR A 85 0.17 -2.97 -6.33
N PHE A 86 0.44 -3.10 -7.63
CA PHE A 86 0.64 -4.40 -8.27
C PHE A 86 2.11 -4.77 -8.17
N LEU A 87 2.39 -6.00 -7.74
CA LEU A 87 3.72 -6.59 -7.73
C LEU A 87 3.71 -7.87 -8.57
N PRO A 88 4.83 -8.29 -9.18
CA PRO A 88 4.92 -9.54 -9.92
C PRO A 88 4.52 -10.75 -9.07
N GLY A 89 3.64 -11.60 -9.59
CA GLY A 89 3.18 -12.82 -8.94
C GLY A 89 4.11 -14.04 -9.11
N SER A 90 5.17 -13.90 -9.91
CA SER A 90 6.16 -14.96 -10.15
C SER A 90 7.59 -14.43 -10.14
N LYS A 91 8.56 -15.32 -9.86
CA LYS A 91 10.00 -15.00 -9.90
C LYS A 91 10.45 -14.51 -11.28
N ASP A 92 9.97 -15.14 -12.34
CA ASP A 92 10.38 -14.79 -13.71
C ASP A 92 9.88 -13.39 -14.09
N LEU A 93 8.65 -13.06 -13.72
CA LEU A 93 8.10 -11.73 -13.93
C LEU A 93 8.78 -10.69 -13.04
N ALA A 94 9.09 -11.02 -11.77
CA ALA A 94 9.85 -10.15 -10.87
C ALA A 94 11.23 -9.81 -11.44
N SER A 95 11.93 -10.83 -11.94
CA SER A 95 13.24 -10.67 -12.58
C SER A 95 13.15 -9.83 -13.86
N THR A 96 12.11 -10.03 -14.66
CA THR A 96 11.86 -9.28 -15.90
C THR A 96 11.55 -7.80 -15.64
N MET A 97 10.75 -7.51 -14.62
CA MET A 97 10.32 -6.15 -14.28
C MET A 97 11.32 -5.41 -13.39
N GLY A 98 12.28 -6.11 -12.79
CA GLY A 98 13.27 -5.52 -11.90
C GLY A 98 12.70 -4.97 -10.59
N ILE A 99 11.55 -5.48 -10.14
CA ILE A 99 10.88 -5.09 -8.90
C ILE A 99 10.54 -6.32 -8.05
N PRO A 100 10.37 -6.18 -6.72
CA PRO A 100 10.06 -7.28 -5.83
C PRO A 100 8.76 -7.98 -6.20
N GLY A 101 8.73 -9.30 -6.10
CA GLY A 101 7.50 -10.06 -6.28
C GLY A 101 6.72 -10.32 -4.99
N HIS A 102 5.44 -10.66 -5.13
CA HIS A 102 4.50 -10.87 -4.03
C HIS A 102 3.79 -12.23 -4.12
N TRP A 103 4.29 -13.20 -3.36
CA TRP A 103 3.69 -14.55 -3.22
C TRP A 103 3.93 -15.15 -1.83
N SER A 104 4.30 -14.31 -0.86
CA SER A 104 4.65 -14.74 0.49
C SER A 104 4.53 -13.58 1.47
N ASN A 105 4.39 -13.90 2.75
CA ASN A 105 4.50 -12.92 3.82
C ASN A 105 5.86 -12.20 3.80
N HIS A 106 5.82 -10.91 4.13
CA HIS A 106 6.93 -9.97 4.02
C HIS A 106 7.13 -9.19 5.34
N ASN A 107 7.64 -9.88 6.37
CA ASN A 107 7.78 -9.34 7.72
C ASN A 107 8.72 -8.12 7.80
N GLN A 108 9.76 -8.06 6.95
CA GLN A 108 10.70 -6.93 6.94
C GLN A 108 10.05 -5.69 6.34
N TYR A 109 9.35 -5.84 5.20
CA TYR A 109 8.50 -4.79 4.63
C TYR A 109 7.49 -4.30 5.65
N THR A 110 6.73 -5.21 6.28
CA THR A 110 5.78 -4.86 7.34
C THR A 110 6.48 -4.10 8.46
N GLY A 111 7.67 -4.54 8.89
CA GLY A 111 8.47 -3.88 9.92
C GLY A 111 8.83 -2.44 9.57
N GLU A 112 9.23 -2.19 8.32
CA GLU A 112 9.54 -0.83 7.85
C GLU A 112 8.29 0.08 7.84
N ILE A 113 7.15 -0.44 7.40
CA ILE A 113 5.87 0.30 7.44
C ILE A 113 5.42 0.55 8.87
N ARG A 114 5.55 -0.46 9.75
CA ARG A 114 5.24 -0.35 11.19
C ARG A 114 6.05 0.76 11.84
N ASN A 115 7.35 0.86 11.55
CA ASN A 115 8.21 1.91 12.11
C ASN A 115 7.71 3.31 11.75
N LYS A 116 7.28 3.52 10.50
CA LYS A 116 6.74 4.79 10.04
C LYS A 116 5.37 5.10 10.65
N LEU A 117 4.49 4.11 10.71
CA LEU A 117 3.19 4.27 11.37
C LEU A 117 3.36 4.57 12.85
N SER A 118 4.32 3.94 13.54
CA SER A 118 4.64 4.26 14.95
C SER A 118 5.11 5.70 15.13
N GLN A 119 5.93 6.22 14.21
CA GLN A 119 6.35 7.63 14.24
C GLN A 119 5.16 8.57 14.07
N LEU A 120 4.27 8.31 13.10
CA LEU A 120 3.05 9.07 12.92
C LEU A 120 2.11 8.97 14.14
N ALA A 121 1.97 7.76 14.69
CA ALA A 121 1.14 7.46 15.86
C ALA A 121 1.56 8.26 17.09
N SER A 122 2.87 8.41 17.31
CA SER A 122 3.42 9.18 18.43
C SER A 122 3.00 10.65 18.44
N GLN A 123 2.59 11.17 17.28
CA GLN A 123 2.17 12.56 17.08
C GLN A 123 0.66 12.70 16.84
N ALA A 124 -0.08 11.58 16.72
CA ALA A 124 -1.46 11.58 16.24
C ALA A 124 -2.42 12.46 17.04
N ASN A 125 -2.22 12.58 18.36
CA ASN A 125 -3.06 13.44 19.22
C ASN A 125 -2.92 14.94 18.93
N ARG A 126 -1.85 15.36 18.24
CA ARG A 126 -1.60 16.76 17.86
C ARG A 126 -1.99 17.07 16.41
N LEU A 127 -2.39 16.06 15.64
CA LEU A 127 -2.69 16.18 14.22
C LEU A 127 -4.21 16.19 14.02
N SER A 128 -4.70 17.00 13.08
CA SER A 128 -6.06 16.90 12.56
C SER A 128 -6.25 15.61 11.74
N ASP A 129 -7.51 15.24 11.45
CA ASP A 129 -7.78 14.05 10.63
C ASP A 129 -7.19 14.17 9.22
N THR A 130 -7.21 15.39 8.65
CA THR A 130 -6.57 15.67 7.35
C THR A 130 -5.05 15.55 7.43
N GLN A 131 -4.42 16.04 8.51
CA GLN A 131 -2.97 15.90 8.68
C GLN A 131 -2.56 14.43 8.88
N LEU A 132 -3.38 13.64 9.59
CA LEU A 132 -3.17 12.19 9.68
C LEU A 132 -3.30 11.50 8.32
N ALA A 133 -4.30 11.89 7.52
CA ALA A 133 -4.48 11.34 6.17
C ALA A 133 -3.28 11.65 5.26
N LEU A 134 -2.76 12.87 5.33
CA LEU A 134 -1.54 13.26 4.62
C LEU A 134 -0.34 12.43 5.09
N GLY A 135 -0.16 12.24 6.41
CA GLY A 135 0.91 11.41 6.95
C GLY A 135 0.82 9.95 6.48
N VAL A 136 -0.38 9.34 6.46
CA VAL A 136 -0.55 7.98 5.91
C VAL A 136 -0.30 7.94 4.41
N LYS A 137 -0.74 8.96 3.67
CA LYS A 137 -0.44 9.08 2.23
C LYS A 137 1.06 9.17 1.97
N GLU A 138 1.81 9.92 2.77
CA GLU A 138 3.28 10.00 2.66
C GLU A 138 3.96 8.63 2.89
N ILE A 139 3.44 7.82 3.81
CA ILE A 139 3.93 6.45 4.03
C ILE A 139 3.62 5.57 2.81
N GLN A 140 2.41 5.66 2.26
CA GLN A 140 2.00 4.93 1.05
C GLN A 140 2.88 5.32 -0.16
N ASP A 141 3.09 6.61 -0.38
CA ASP A 141 3.92 7.11 -1.49
C ASP A 141 5.39 6.70 -1.33
N TRP A 142 5.91 6.75 -0.10
CA TRP A 142 7.25 6.26 0.20
C TRP A 142 7.40 4.76 -0.09
N ALA A 143 6.43 3.94 0.32
CA ALA A 143 6.44 2.50 0.08
C ALA A 143 6.35 2.19 -1.42
N ARG A 144 5.44 2.84 -2.14
CA ARG A 144 5.28 2.69 -3.60
C ARG A 144 6.57 3.06 -4.33
N LYS A 145 7.19 4.18 -3.97
CA LYS A 145 8.48 4.61 -4.55
C LYS A 145 9.57 3.57 -4.30
N ARG A 146 9.69 3.02 -3.09
CA ARG A 146 10.72 2.03 -2.79
C ARG A 146 10.48 0.69 -3.47
N LEU A 147 9.25 0.22 -3.57
CA LEU A 147 8.91 -0.98 -4.35
C LEU A 147 9.27 -0.81 -5.83
N ALA A 148 8.88 0.32 -6.43
CA ALA A 148 9.18 0.62 -7.84
C ALA A 148 10.68 0.78 -8.14
N ASN A 149 11.49 1.10 -7.13
CA ASN A 149 12.95 1.25 -7.28
C ASN A 149 13.72 0.04 -6.70
N ASN A 150 13.03 -1.06 -6.37
CA ASN A 150 13.64 -2.26 -5.79
C ASN A 150 14.52 -1.98 -4.56
N LEU A 151 14.05 -1.07 -3.69
CA LEU A 151 14.79 -0.61 -2.50
C LEU A 151 14.39 -1.35 -1.21
N PHE A 152 13.40 -2.24 -1.28
CA PHE A 152 13.09 -3.14 -0.17
C PHE A 152 13.95 -4.39 -0.27
N ARG A 153 14.18 -5.03 0.88
CA ARG A 153 14.87 -6.31 0.90
C ARG A 153 14.03 -7.38 0.21
N VAL A 154 14.70 -8.15 -0.63
CA VAL A 154 14.14 -9.30 -1.33
C VAL A 154 14.95 -10.54 -1.04
N ASP A 155 14.31 -11.70 -1.12
CA ASP A 155 14.99 -12.98 -1.04
C ASP A 155 15.87 -13.14 -2.30
N PRO A 156 17.18 -13.38 -2.16
CA PRO A 156 18.10 -13.41 -3.29
C PRO A 156 17.85 -14.58 -4.25
N ASN A 157 17.19 -15.65 -3.80
CA ASN A 157 16.95 -16.85 -4.59
C ASN A 157 15.61 -16.78 -5.34
N THR A 158 14.62 -16.14 -4.74
CA THR A 158 13.25 -16.11 -5.26
C THR A 158 12.84 -14.74 -5.81
N GLY A 159 13.45 -13.64 -5.36
CA GLY A 159 13.04 -12.28 -5.72
C GLY A 159 11.78 -11.80 -4.99
N ARG A 160 11.31 -12.56 -3.99
CA ARG A 160 10.12 -12.21 -3.19
C ARG A 160 10.43 -11.09 -2.20
N LEU A 161 9.45 -10.24 -1.95
CA LEU A 161 9.50 -9.25 -0.88
C LEU A 161 9.65 -9.94 0.49
N LEU A 162 10.58 -9.44 1.32
CA LEU A 162 10.88 -9.98 2.66
C LEU A 162 10.24 -9.21 3.79
#